data_AF-A0A4R1YUJ7-F1
#
_entry.id   AF-A0A4R1YUJ7-F1
#
_cell.length_a   1.000
_cell.length_b   1.000
_cell.length_c   1.000
_cell.angle_alpha   90.00
_cell.angle_beta   90.00
_cell.angle_gamma   90.00
#
_symmetry.space_group_name_H-M   'P 1'
#
loop_
_entity.id
_entity.type
_entity.pdbx_description
1 polymer ?
#
loop_
_entity_poly.entity_id
_entity_poly.type
_entity_poly.pdbx_seq_one_letter_code
_entity_poly.pdbx_strand_id
1 'polypeptide(L)'
;MKDSLPAPVAALVRIMPPWLRGLFLTPSAFPDDPRKYARNQVLHFALVGALPVALIGAWFAPVSLALYAGWEWLQWRYLGGELSDGLEDMAFQSAGVILCVTLVWPLLVPMGLILGAGVALRRGL
;
A
#
# COMPACT_ATOMS: atom_id res chain seq x y z
N MET A 1 -3.24 11.32 17.20
CA MET A 1 -4.03 10.08 17.07
C MET A 1 -5.47 10.47 16.83
N LYS A 2 -6.06 10.08 15.69
CA LYS A 2 -7.42 10.49 15.32
C LYS A 2 -8.51 9.79 16.15
N ASP A 3 -8.20 8.64 16.74
CA ASP A 3 -9.04 7.82 17.64
C ASP A 3 -8.17 6.88 18.50
N SER A 4 -8.73 6.28 19.56
CA SER A 4 -8.14 5.11 20.24
C SER A 4 -8.27 3.84 19.37
N LEU A 5 -7.21 3.02 19.30
CA LEU A 5 -7.22 1.75 18.58
C LEU A 5 -8.29 0.79 19.14
N PRO A 6 -9.02 0.05 18.28
CA PRO A 6 -9.89 -1.03 18.73
C PRO A 6 -9.09 -2.07 19.54
N ALA A 7 -9.68 -2.61 20.61
CA ALA A 7 -9.03 -3.58 21.51
C ALA A 7 -8.27 -4.73 20.79
N PRO A 8 -8.83 -5.41 19.75
CA PRO A 8 -8.10 -6.47 19.05
C PRO A 8 -6.89 -5.94 18.27
N VAL A 9 -7.00 -4.74 17.68
CA VAL A 9 -5.90 -4.11 16.96
C VAL A 9 -4.80 -3.68 17.92
N ALA A 10 -5.17 -3.11 19.07
CA ALA A 10 -4.22 -2.75 20.12
C ALA A 10 -3.48 -3.98 20.65
N ALA A 11 -4.17 -5.11 20.82
CA ALA A 11 -3.55 -6.37 21.22
C ALA A 11 -2.57 -6.89 20.16
N LEU A 12 -2.94 -6.87 18.88
CA LEU A 12 -2.06 -7.25 17.76
C LEU A 12 -0.79 -6.38 17.71
N VAL A 13 -0.96 -5.06 17.83
CA VAL A 13 0.16 -4.11 17.86
C VAL A 13 1.08 -4.38 19.05
N ARG A 14 0.55 -4.76 20.21
CA ARG A 14 1.37 -5.06 21.41
C ARG A 14 2.24 -6.30 21.24
N ILE A 15 1.76 -7.32 20.54
CA ILE A 15 2.51 -8.56 20.32
C ILE A 15 3.46 -8.50 19.13
N MET A 16 3.31 -7.50 18.25
CA MET A 16 4.24 -7.29 17.14
C MET A 16 5.62 -6.86 17.64
N PRO A 17 6.71 -7.48 17.16
CA PRO A 17 8.04 -7.02 17.48
C PRO A 17 8.28 -5.60 16.93
N PRO A 18 9.18 -4.81 17.53
CA PRO A 18 9.37 -3.39 17.18
C PRO A 18 9.59 -3.11 15.69
N TRP A 19 10.33 -3.99 15.00
CA TRP A 19 10.58 -3.84 13.57
C TRP A 19 9.31 -4.05 12.72
N LEU A 20 8.42 -4.97 13.12
CA LEU A 20 7.11 -5.19 12.50
C LEU A 20 6.20 -3.98 12.76
N ARG A 21 6.19 -3.45 13.98
CA ARG A 21 5.45 -2.20 14.28
C ARG A 21 5.92 -1.03 13.43
N GLY A 22 7.23 -0.87 13.24
CA GLY A 22 7.77 0.18 12.37
C GLY A 22 7.36 0.01 10.91
N LEU A 23 7.22 -1.23 10.44
CA LEU A 23 6.78 -1.53 9.07
C LEU A 23 5.27 -1.33 8.86
N PHE A 24 4.46 -1.65 9.87
CA PHE A 24 3.00 -1.65 9.78
C PHE A 24 2.35 -0.35 10.31
N LEU A 25 3.01 0.42 11.16
CA LEU A 25 2.38 1.58 11.82
C LEU A 25 2.93 2.92 11.33
N THR A 26 3.93 2.91 10.46
CA THR A 26 4.50 4.13 9.90
C THR A 26 3.68 4.56 8.69
N PRO A 27 3.12 5.78 8.67
CA PRO A 27 2.47 6.33 7.48
C PRO A 27 3.41 6.32 6.26
N SER A 28 2.88 5.97 5.08
CA SER A 28 3.62 5.76 3.82
C SER A 28 3.84 7.03 2.98
N ALA A 29 3.43 8.20 3.47
CA ALA A 29 3.39 9.42 2.66
C ALA A 29 4.74 9.91 2.09
N PHE A 30 5.87 9.62 2.75
CA PHE A 30 7.25 10.00 2.37
C PHE A 30 7.37 11.35 1.61
N PRO A 31 6.89 12.48 2.18
CA PRO A 31 6.69 13.73 1.44
C PRO A 31 7.98 14.34 0.85
N ASP A 32 9.13 14.09 1.49
CA ASP A 32 10.43 14.64 1.08
C ASP A 32 11.44 13.56 0.69
N ASP A 33 10.99 12.31 0.53
CA ASP A 33 11.87 11.17 0.25
C ASP A 33 11.41 10.42 -1.01
N PRO A 34 11.85 10.85 -2.20
CA PRO A 34 11.42 10.23 -3.46
C PRO A 34 11.84 8.77 -3.57
N ARG A 35 12.92 8.35 -2.91
CA ARG A 35 13.40 6.96 -2.96
C ARG A 35 12.53 6.06 -2.10
N LYS A 36 12.17 6.49 -0.89
CA LYS A 36 11.25 5.74 -0.03
C LYS A 36 9.86 5.68 -0.65
N TYR A 37 9.36 6.79 -1.21
CA TYR A 37 8.10 6.79 -1.95
C TYR A 37 8.12 5.80 -3.12
N ALA A 38 9.13 5.85 -3.99
CA ALA A 38 9.18 4.95 -5.13
C ALA A 38 9.20 3.47 -4.71
N ARG A 39 10.01 3.16 -3.69
CA ARG A 39 10.07 1.81 -3.12
C ARG A 39 8.73 1.39 -2.53
N ASN A 40 8.04 2.29 -1.83
CA ASN A 40 6.72 2.04 -1.24
C ASN A 40 5.72 1.63 -2.31
N GLN A 41 5.60 2.45 -3.36
CA GLN A 41 4.64 2.19 -4.45
C GLN A 41 4.95 0.92 -5.24
N VAL A 42 6.24 0.64 -5.48
CA VAL A 42 6.66 -0.62 -6.11
C VAL A 42 6.33 -1.83 -5.22
N LEU A 43 6.47 -1.72 -3.89
CA LEU A 43 6.12 -2.80 -2.97
C LEU A 43 4.60 -3.01 -2.91
N HIS A 44 3.79 -1.95 -2.90
CA HIS A 44 2.33 -2.08 -2.97
C HIS A 44 1.91 -2.76 -4.26
N PHE A 45 2.48 -2.37 -5.39
CA PHE A 45 2.23 -3.02 -6.67
C PHE A 45 2.66 -4.49 -6.68
N ALA A 46 3.94 -4.77 -6.39
CA ALA A 46 4.52 -6.08 -6.62
C ALA A 46 4.28 -7.05 -5.46
N LEU A 47 4.62 -6.64 -4.24
CA LEU A 47 4.61 -7.54 -3.08
C LEU A 47 3.20 -7.70 -2.50
N VAL A 48 2.39 -6.64 -2.48
CA VAL A 48 1.04 -6.69 -1.91
C VAL A 48 -0.01 -6.99 -2.97
N GLY A 49 0.14 -6.43 -4.17
CA GLY A 49 -0.78 -6.65 -5.29
C GLY A 49 -0.51 -7.95 -6.04
N ALA A 50 0.57 -7.97 -6.83
CA ALA A 50 0.81 -9.02 -7.83
C ALA A 50 1.22 -10.36 -7.21
N LEU A 51 2.17 -10.38 -6.28
CA LEU A 51 2.79 -11.60 -5.77
C LEU A 51 1.79 -12.55 -5.08
N PRO A 52 0.90 -12.11 -4.17
CA PRO A 52 -0.04 -13.01 -3.51
C PRO A 52 -0.99 -13.67 -4.52
N VAL A 53 -1.45 -12.91 -5.52
CA VAL A 53 -2.32 -13.43 -6.57
C VAL A 53 -1.57 -14.38 -7.51
N ALA A 54 -0.29 -14.12 -7.80
CA ALA A 54 0.54 -15.00 -8.61
C ALA A 54 0.82 -16.35 -7.91
N LEU A 55 1.03 -16.33 -6.59
CA LEU A 55 1.34 -17.52 -5.81
C LEU A 55 0.11 -18.36 -5.44
N ILE A 56 -1.01 -17.72 -5.12
CA ILE A 56 -2.23 -18.39 -4.63
C ILE A 56 -3.24 -18.65 -5.76
N GLY A 57 -3.22 -17.79 -6.79
CA GLY A 57 -4.10 -17.86 -7.95
C GLY A 57 -5.11 -16.71 -8.01
N ALA A 58 -5.68 -16.51 -9.21
CA ALA A 58 -6.59 -15.40 -9.52
C ALA A 58 -7.83 -15.30 -8.62
N TRP A 59 -8.31 -16.43 -8.08
CA TRP A 59 -9.45 -16.46 -7.15
C TRP A 59 -9.17 -15.69 -5.85
N PHE A 60 -7.89 -15.49 -5.49
CA PHE A 60 -7.49 -14.75 -4.31
C PHE A 60 -7.53 -13.23 -4.50
N ALA A 61 -7.68 -12.73 -5.74
CA ALA A 61 -7.73 -11.31 -6.05
C ALA A 61 -8.71 -10.50 -5.18
N PRO A 62 -10.01 -10.86 -5.07
CA PRO A 62 -10.95 -10.11 -4.21
C PRO A 62 -10.56 -10.15 -2.72
N VAL A 63 -9.95 -11.23 -2.26
CA VAL A 63 -9.49 -11.36 -0.87
C VAL A 63 -8.30 -10.43 -0.61
N SER A 64 -7.32 -10.40 -1.52
CA SER A 64 -6.17 -9.48 -1.44
C SER A 64 -6.62 -8.03 -1.38
N LEU A 65 -7.53 -7.62 -2.27
CA LEU A 65 -8.11 -6.28 -2.30
C LEU A 65 -8.82 -5.93 -0.98
N ALA A 66 -9.66 -6.83 -0.46
CA ALA A 66 -10.40 -6.59 0.77
C ALA A 66 -9.48 -6.49 2.00
N LEU A 67 -8.47 -7.35 2.10
CA LEU A 67 -7.49 -7.31 3.19
C LEU A 67 -6.71 -5.99 3.16
N TYR A 68 -6.28 -5.55 1.98
CA TYR A 68 -5.51 -4.32 1.86
C TYR A 68 -6.37 -3.05 2.06
N ALA A 69 -7.61 -3.04 1.57
CA ALA A 69 -8.54 -1.95 1.86
C ALA A 69 -8.84 -1.81 3.36
N GLY A 70 -9.02 -2.94 4.06
CA GLY A 70 -9.19 -2.95 5.51
C GLY A 70 -7.95 -2.43 6.26
N TRP A 71 -6.77 -2.72 5.72
CA TRP A 71 -5.50 -2.22 6.24
C TRP A 71 -5.37 -0.69 6.08
N GLU A 72 -5.62 -0.16 4.89
CA GLU A 72 -5.58 1.29 4.62
C GLU A 72 -6.61 2.06 5.44
N TRP A 73 -7.81 1.50 5.60
CA TRP A 73 -8.83 2.06 6.49
C TRP A 73 -8.33 2.17 7.94
N LEU A 74 -7.65 1.14 8.43
CA LEU A 74 -7.08 1.14 9.77
C LEU A 74 -5.99 2.20 9.92
N GLN A 75 -5.12 2.34 8.91
CA GLN A 75 -4.08 3.35 8.91
C GLN A 75 -4.66 4.77 8.94
N TRP A 76 -5.62 5.05 8.06
CA TRP A 76 -6.32 6.33 7.99
C TRP A 76 -7.04 6.69 9.30
N ARG A 77 -7.76 5.72 9.88
CA ARG A 77 -8.62 5.99 11.03
C ARG A 77 -7.84 6.11 12.34
N TYR A 78 -6.80 5.30 12.53
CA TYR A 78 -6.16 5.14 13.84
C TYR A 78 -4.66 5.44 13.87
N LEU A 79 -3.95 5.25 12.75
CA LEU A 79 -2.48 5.31 12.71
C LEU A 79 -1.94 6.61 12.12
N GLY A 80 -2.81 7.57 11.84
CA GLY A 80 -2.42 8.88 11.32
C GLY A 80 -2.14 8.88 9.82
N GLY A 81 -2.55 7.83 9.10
CA GLY A 81 -2.54 7.82 7.64
C GLY A 81 -3.43 8.91 7.06
N GLU A 82 -3.07 9.36 5.86
CA GLU A 82 -3.88 10.26 5.05
C GLU A 82 -4.71 9.47 4.06
N LEU A 83 -5.94 9.92 3.80
CA LEU A 83 -6.83 9.22 2.88
C LEU A 83 -6.27 9.21 1.45
N SER A 84 -5.62 10.31 1.04
CA SER A 84 -4.95 10.44 -0.25
C SER A 84 -3.83 9.42 -0.44
N ASP A 85 -3.01 9.21 0.59
CA ASP A 85 -1.92 8.23 0.61
C ASP A 85 -2.47 6.81 0.46
N GLY A 86 -3.48 6.47 1.25
CA GLY A 86 -4.11 5.14 1.16
C GLY A 86 -4.83 4.89 -0.17
N LEU A 87 -5.41 5.92 -0.80
CA LEU A 87 -5.97 5.79 -2.15
C LEU A 87 -4.89 5.55 -3.22
N GLU A 88 -3.74 6.21 -3.10
CA GLU A 88 -2.59 5.98 -3.97
C GLU A 88 -2.04 4.56 -3.80
N ASP A 89 -1.81 4.14 -2.55
CA ASP A 89 -1.32 2.80 -2.21
C ASP A 89 -2.30 1.69 -2.70
N MET A 90 -3.61 1.90 -2.51
CA MET A 90 -4.65 1.02 -3.07
C MET A 90 -4.61 0.97 -4.60
N ALA A 91 -4.32 2.07 -5.29
CA ALA A 91 -4.24 2.10 -6.75
C ALA A 91 -3.07 1.26 -7.27
N PHE A 92 -1.89 1.38 -6.65
CA PHE A 92 -0.73 0.55 -6.99
C PHE A 92 -0.99 -0.93 -6.68
N GLN A 93 -1.52 -1.24 -5.49
CA GLN A 93 -1.87 -2.62 -5.12
C GLN A 93 -2.90 -3.22 -6.07
N SER A 94 -3.97 -2.50 -6.40
CA SER A 94 -5.00 -2.94 -7.33
C SER A 94 -4.44 -3.14 -8.73
N ALA A 95 -3.54 -2.27 -9.20
CA ALA A 95 -2.90 -2.42 -10.49
C ALA A 95 -2.03 -3.69 -10.55
N GLY A 96 -1.33 -4.04 -9.48
CA GLY A 96 -0.59 -5.31 -9.37
C GLY A 96 -1.52 -6.53 -9.44
N VAL A 97 -2.65 -6.48 -8.74
CA VAL A 97 -3.70 -7.53 -8.81
C VAL A 97 -4.23 -7.66 -10.24
N ILE A 98 -4.63 -6.54 -10.86
CA ILE A 98 -5.18 -6.53 -12.23
C ILE A 98 -4.16 -7.08 -13.23
N LEU A 99 -2.90 -6.63 -13.16
CA LEU A 99 -1.85 -7.14 -14.04
C LEU A 99 -1.72 -8.66 -13.89
N CYS A 100 -1.71 -9.17 -12.66
CA CYS A 100 -1.55 -10.60 -12.42
C CYS A 100 -2.76 -11.42 -12.92
N VAL A 101 -3.98 -10.91 -12.78
CA VAL A 101 -5.20 -11.61 -13.22
C VAL A 101 -5.38 -11.57 -14.73
N THR A 102 -5.06 -10.44 -15.37
CA THR A 102 -5.44 -10.16 -16.76
C THR A 102 -4.28 -10.18 -17.74
N LEU A 103 -3.03 -10.12 -17.25
CA LEU A 103 -1.81 -9.96 -18.04
C LEU A 103 -1.79 -8.72 -18.96
N VAL A 104 -2.58 -7.70 -18.62
CA VAL A 104 -2.64 -6.42 -19.36
C VAL A 104 -1.40 -5.59 -19.02
N TRP A 105 -0.27 -5.93 -19.65
CA TRP A 105 1.01 -5.23 -19.50
C TRP A 105 0.96 -3.72 -19.84
N PRO A 106 0.09 -3.20 -20.74
CA PRO A 106 0.00 -1.76 -20.97
C PRO A 106 -0.38 -0.95 -19.72
N LEU A 107 -0.95 -1.59 -18.69
CA LEU A 107 -1.23 -0.96 -17.39
C LEU A 107 0.05 -0.43 -16.71
N LEU A 108 1.22 -0.97 -17.04
CA LEU A 108 2.50 -0.50 -16.49
C LEU A 108 2.83 0.94 -16.91
N VAL A 109 2.34 1.39 -18.07
CA VAL A 109 2.60 2.75 -18.58
C VAL A 109 1.98 3.82 -17.68
N PRO A 110 0.65 3.85 -17.43
CA PRO A 110 0.06 4.84 -16.53
C PRO A 110 0.59 4.71 -15.10
N MET A 111 0.87 3.50 -14.60
CA MET A 111 1.46 3.33 -13.27
C MET A 111 2.87 3.90 -13.18
N GLY A 112 3.68 3.72 -14.22
CA GLY A 112 5.01 4.32 -14.33
C GLY A 112 4.96 5.85 -14.38
N LEU A 113 3.96 6.42 -15.07
CA LEU A 113 3.75 7.87 -15.11
C LEU A 113 3.35 8.43 -13.74
N ILE A 114 2.42 7.78 -13.03
CA ILE A 114 2.01 8.17 -11.68
C ILE A 114 3.21 8.11 -10.71
N LEU A 115 3.96 7.00 -10.74
CA LEU A 115 5.18 6.83 -9.95
C LEU A 115 6.20 7.94 -10.26
N GLY A 116 6.43 8.21 -11.54
CA GLY A 116 7.33 9.26 -12.01
C GLY A 116 6.90 10.65 -11.53
N ALA A 117 5.61 10.96 -11.62
CA ALA A 117 5.04 12.22 -11.13
C ALA A 117 5.21 12.36 -9.62
N GLY A 118 4.90 11.33 -8.83
CA GLY A 118 5.08 11.36 -7.38
C GLY A 118 6.55 11.47 -6.95
N VAL A 119 7.48 10.88 -7.73
CA VAL A 119 8.93 11.05 -7.53
C VAL A 119 9.37 12.46 -7.89
N ALA A 120 8.88 13.03 -9.00
CA ALA A 120 9.22 14.38 -9.45
C ALA A 120 8.75 15.43 -8.45
N LEU A 121 7.50 15.33 -7.97
CA LEU A 121 6.91 16.19 -6.96
C LEU A 121 7.80 16.26 -5.69
N ARG A 122 8.24 15.10 -5.19
CA ARG A 122 9.09 14.99 -3.99
C ARG A 122 10.54 15.46 -4.22
N ARG A 123 10.93 15.68 -5.48
CA ARG A 123 12.21 16.31 -5.84
C ARG A 123 12.07 17.83 -6.03
N GLY A 124 10.86 18.38 -5.96
CA GLY A 124 10.58 19.80 -6.22
C GLY A 124 10.63 20.18 -7.70
N LEU A 125 10.29 19.24 -8.60
CA LEU A 125 10.16 19.46 -10.05
C LEU A 125 8.74 19.83 -10.45
#